data_AF-A0A831SLK2-F1
#
_entry.id   AF-A0A831SLK2-F1
#
_cell.length_a   1.000
_cell.length_b   1.000
_cell.length_c   1.000
_cell.angle_alpha   90.00
_cell.angle_beta   90.00
_cell.angle_gamma   90.00
#
_symmetry.space_group_name_H-M   'P 1'
#
loop_
_entity.id
_entity.type
_entity.pdbx_description
1 polymer ?
#
loop_
_entity_poly.entity_id
_entity_poly.type
_entity_poly.pdbx_seq_one_letter_code
_entity_poly.pdbx_strand_id
1 'polypeptide(L)'
;MSTVAERFNKFLSNIQLTSAQIQDAQTKYNGVCKKLHDHYYDFSYDGSTKLLVGSYGKNTAIAPQTDIDVLVIMPYEEFERYDSYSGNGQSQLLQDIKNILLEKYPDTYMRGDGQVVMVNFVSYNVEVIPGFLLKNGNYYIPDTHSGGSWKETSPKSEMENLTSSNKRSNGNTIKLIKMIKAWKYYWNVPIKSLVIELRAVNFLRKWKYYDKSSTYYDWMIRDFFRELLEYVNDSCKIPGIDEKISYGEEWKSKARSALNRAEKACEFESKEDYISATQEWKKIFGDRFEY
;
A
#
# COMPACT_ATOMS: atom_id res chain seq x y z
N MET A 1 -16.58 1.50 31.00
CA MET A 1 -15.28 1.05 30.45
C MET A 1 -15.45 0.86 28.96
N SER A 2 -14.44 1.21 28.15
CA SER A 2 -14.56 1.02 26.70
C SER A 2 -14.68 -0.49 26.38
N THR A 3 -15.42 -0.83 25.35
CA THR A 3 -15.53 -2.19 24.82
C THR A 3 -14.44 -2.45 23.78
N VAL A 4 -14.25 -3.72 23.38
CA VAL A 4 -13.40 -4.08 22.23
C VAL A 4 -13.74 -3.22 21.01
N ALA A 5 -15.03 -3.13 20.68
CA ALA A 5 -15.50 -2.37 19.54
C ALA A 5 -15.09 -0.88 19.63
N GLU A 6 -15.30 -0.25 20.78
CA GLU A 6 -14.96 1.17 20.97
C GLU A 6 -13.45 1.42 20.85
N ARG A 7 -12.60 0.62 21.51
CA ARG A 7 -11.14 0.79 21.46
C ARG A 7 -10.58 0.58 20.06
N PHE A 8 -11.01 -0.48 19.36
CA PHE A 8 -10.52 -0.74 18.02
C PHE A 8 -11.03 0.28 16.99
N ASN A 9 -12.27 0.77 17.12
CA ASN A 9 -12.78 1.83 16.26
C ASN A 9 -12.04 3.15 16.52
N LYS A 10 -11.75 3.47 17.79
CA LYS A 10 -10.92 4.61 18.16
C LYS A 10 -9.51 4.49 17.58
N PHE A 11 -8.87 3.33 17.72
CA PHE A 11 -7.57 3.04 17.11
C PHE A 11 -7.58 3.24 15.59
N LEU A 12 -8.59 2.69 14.90
CA LEU A 12 -8.75 2.89 13.46
C LEU A 12 -8.87 4.37 13.09
N SER A 13 -9.58 5.17 13.90
CA SER A 13 -9.64 6.63 13.74
C SER A 13 -8.28 7.29 13.96
N ASN A 14 -7.52 6.87 14.97
CA ASN A 14 -6.21 7.43 15.33
C ASN A 14 -5.13 7.17 14.28
N ILE A 15 -5.31 6.17 13.41
CA ILE A 15 -4.39 5.85 12.30
C ILE A 15 -4.87 6.36 10.95
N GLN A 16 -6.02 7.05 10.86
CA GLN A 16 -6.46 7.65 9.61
C GLN A 16 -5.64 8.90 9.26
N LEU A 17 -5.48 9.15 7.96
CA LEU A 17 -4.96 10.42 7.48
C LEU A 17 -6.00 11.51 7.77
N THR A 18 -5.53 12.67 8.21
CA THR A 18 -6.40 13.83 8.42
C THR A 18 -6.83 14.42 7.07
N SER A 19 -7.90 15.23 7.05
CA SER A 19 -8.35 15.92 5.84
C SER A 19 -7.25 16.82 5.24
N ALA A 20 -6.47 17.50 6.09
CA ALA A 20 -5.35 18.33 5.65
C ALA A 20 -4.25 17.49 4.97
N GLN A 21 -3.93 16.31 5.53
CA GLN A 21 -2.99 15.37 4.93
C GLN A 21 -3.49 14.88 3.56
N ILE A 22 -4.77 14.52 3.46
CA ILE A 22 -5.37 14.06 2.20
C ILE A 22 -5.32 15.18 1.14
N GLN A 23 -5.67 16.41 1.50
CA GLN A 23 -5.66 17.55 0.58
C GLN A 23 -4.24 17.90 0.12
N ASP A 24 -3.27 17.82 1.02
CA ASP A 24 -1.87 18.10 0.69
C ASP A 24 -1.29 17.03 -0.25
N ALA A 25 -1.58 15.76 0.01
CA ALA A 25 -1.27 14.66 -0.90
C ALA A 25 -1.88 14.88 -2.30
N GLN A 26 -3.19 15.22 -2.35
CA GLN A 26 -3.91 15.55 -3.58
C GLN A 26 -3.26 16.67 -4.38
N THR A 27 -2.86 17.74 -3.70
CA THR A 27 -2.22 18.89 -4.33
C THR A 27 -0.90 18.47 -5.00
N LYS A 28 -0.09 17.68 -4.30
CA LYS A 28 1.23 17.25 -4.79
C LYS A 28 1.13 16.31 -5.98
N TYR A 29 0.41 15.19 -5.86
CA TYR A 29 0.36 14.22 -6.96
C TYR A 29 -0.37 14.79 -8.19
N ASN A 30 -1.40 15.64 -8.01
CA ASN A 30 -2.04 16.31 -9.14
C ASN A 30 -1.09 17.31 -9.80
N GLY A 31 -0.29 18.04 -9.02
CA GLY A 31 0.70 18.98 -9.55
C GLY A 31 1.78 18.30 -10.41
N VAL A 32 2.27 17.15 -9.95
CA VAL A 32 3.24 16.30 -10.66
C VAL A 32 2.62 15.72 -11.94
N CYS A 33 1.47 15.07 -11.81
CA CYS A 33 0.79 14.45 -12.97
C CYS A 33 0.39 15.49 -14.02
N LYS A 34 -0.09 16.67 -13.61
CA LYS A 34 -0.42 17.75 -14.53
C LYS A 34 0.80 18.22 -15.33
N LYS A 35 1.96 18.37 -14.68
CA LYS A 35 3.18 18.82 -15.38
C LYS A 35 3.60 17.84 -16.47
N LEU A 36 3.55 16.54 -16.18
CA LEU A 36 3.84 15.51 -17.18
C LEU A 36 2.77 15.47 -18.26
N HIS A 37 1.49 15.57 -17.88
CA HIS A 37 0.40 15.63 -18.85
C HIS A 37 0.57 16.78 -19.85
N ASP A 38 0.80 18.01 -19.36
CA ASP A 38 0.99 19.19 -20.20
C ASP A 38 2.21 19.08 -21.14
N HIS A 39 3.15 18.18 -20.86
CA HIS A 39 4.31 17.91 -21.72
C HIS A 39 3.99 16.90 -22.83
N TYR A 40 3.22 15.86 -22.50
CA TYR A 40 2.98 14.72 -23.39
C TYR A 40 1.65 14.76 -24.17
N TYR A 41 0.72 15.65 -23.79
CA TYR A 41 -0.63 15.70 -24.37
C TYR A 41 -1.04 17.14 -24.71
N ASP A 42 -1.77 17.29 -25.81
CA ASP A 42 -2.26 18.61 -26.29
C ASP A 42 -3.63 19.01 -25.72
N PHE A 43 -4.29 18.12 -24.97
CA PHE A 43 -5.58 18.41 -24.34
C PHE A 43 -5.42 18.86 -22.88
N SER A 44 -6.49 19.42 -22.32
CA SER A 44 -6.44 19.91 -20.94
C SER A 44 -6.42 18.78 -19.92
N TYR A 45 -5.55 18.90 -18.92
CA TYR A 45 -5.49 17.93 -17.82
C TYR A 45 -6.79 17.87 -17.02
N ASP A 46 -7.48 16.74 -17.11
CA ASP A 46 -8.67 16.38 -16.34
C ASP A 46 -8.42 15.22 -15.34
N GLY A 47 -7.19 14.68 -15.33
CA GLY A 47 -6.82 13.53 -14.52
C GLY A 47 -6.98 12.17 -15.19
N SER A 48 -7.42 12.10 -16.45
CA SER A 48 -7.56 10.86 -17.22
C SER A 48 -6.23 10.13 -17.47
N THR A 49 -5.11 10.84 -17.44
CA THR A 49 -3.77 10.27 -17.68
C THR A 49 -3.05 9.88 -16.39
N LYS A 50 -3.78 9.70 -15.28
CA LYS A 50 -3.22 9.21 -14.01
C LYS A 50 -4.04 8.05 -13.44
N LEU A 51 -3.35 7.18 -12.72
CA LEU A 51 -3.93 6.17 -11.86
C LEU A 51 -3.22 6.22 -10.51
N LEU A 52 -3.95 6.54 -9.44
CA LEU A 52 -3.41 6.44 -8.09
C LEU A 52 -3.27 4.95 -7.75
N VAL A 53 -2.07 4.52 -7.39
CA VAL A 53 -1.77 3.12 -7.08
C VAL A 53 -1.25 3.01 -5.65
N GLY A 54 -0.67 1.87 -5.30
CA GLY A 54 -0.12 1.63 -3.97
C GLY A 54 -1.15 1.85 -2.86
N SER A 55 -0.69 2.36 -1.71
CA SER A 55 -1.55 2.42 -0.52
C SER A 55 -2.67 3.46 -0.61
N TYR A 56 -2.44 4.57 -1.31
CA TYR A 56 -3.44 5.60 -1.53
C TYR A 56 -4.52 5.13 -2.50
N GLY A 57 -4.13 4.58 -3.66
CA GLY A 57 -5.06 4.04 -4.65
C GLY A 57 -5.93 2.90 -4.10
N LYS A 58 -5.36 2.09 -3.20
CA LYS A 58 -6.03 0.96 -2.56
C LYS A 58 -6.81 1.33 -1.29
N ASN A 59 -6.83 2.59 -0.88
CA ASN A 59 -7.44 3.07 0.38
C ASN A 59 -6.88 2.38 1.65
N THR A 60 -5.62 1.91 1.60
CA THR A 60 -4.94 1.23 2.71
C THR A 60 -3.84 2.09 3.36
N ALA A 61 -3.71 3.37 2.96
CA ALA A 61 -2.83 4.33 3.62
C ALA A 61 -3.27 4.60 5.07
N ILE A 62 -2.29 4.76 5.95
CA ILE A 62 -2.48 5.13 7.37
C ILE A 62 -1.47 6.22 7.74
N ALA A 63 -1.74 6.98 8.79
CA ALA A 63 -0.79 7.92 9.37
C ALA A 63 0.36 7.17 10.10
N PRO A 64 1.57 7.73 10.23
CA PRO A 64 2.02 8.96 9.59
C PRO A 64 2.16 8.74 8.08
N GLN A 65 2.29 9.83 7.34
CA GLN A 65 2.23 9.84 5.88
C GLN A 65 3.23 8.87 5.26
N THR A 66 2.77 8.06 4.32
CA THR A 66 3.62 7.21 3.47
C THR A 66 3.75 7.84 2.08
N ASP A 67 4.65 7.28 1.29
CA ASP A 67 4.84 7.65 -0.11
C ASP A 67 3.53 7.52 -0.91
N ILE A 68 3.38 8.40 -1.90
CA ILE A 68 2.23 8.44 -2.79
C ILE A 68 2.65 7.85 -4.13
N ASP A 69 2.18 6.65 -4.42
CA ASP A 69 2.43 5.98 -5.69
C ASP A 69 1.43 6.43 -6.75
N VAL A 70 1.90 6.98 -7.86
CA VAL A 70 1.06 7.37 -8.99
C VAL A 70 1.59 6.84 -10.30
N LEU A 71 0.76 6.06 -11.00
CA LEU A 71 1.02 5.65 -12.36
C LEU A 71 0.56 6.75 -13.31
N VAL A 72 1.48 7.31 -14.09
CA VAL A 72 1.19 8.25 -15.16
C VAL A 72 1.08 7.48 -16.45
N ILE A 73 -0.07 7.57 -17.10
CA ILE A 73 -0.33 6.90 -18.38
C ILE A 73 0.39 7.73 -19.44
N MET A 74 1.40 7.14 -20.06
CA MET A 74 2.23 7.77 -21.08
C MET A 74 1.70 7.46 -22.49
N PRO A 75 1.93 8.33 -23.49
CA PRO A 75 1.69 7.99 -24.90
C PRO A 75 2.47 6.73 -25.29
N TYR A 76 1.88 5.88 -26.13
CA TYR A 76 2.51 4.61 -26.51
C TYR A 76 3.73 4.83 -27.42
N GLU A 77 3.77 5.93 -28.16
CA GLU A 77 4.90 6.31 -29.02
C GLU A 77 6.19 6.52 -28.19
N GLU A 78 6.07 6.96 -26.93
CA GLU A 78 7.22 7.07 -26.03
C GLU A 78 7.76 5.68 -25.65
N PHE A 79 6.89 4.66 -25.50
CA PHE A 79 7.36 3.28 -25.31
C PHE A 79 8.19 2.83 -26.51
N GLU A 80 7.69 3.02 -27.74
CA GLU A 80 8.42 2.65 -28.96
C GLU A 80 9.78 3.35 -29.06
N ARG A 81 9.82 4.65 -28.71
CA ARG A 81 11.05 5.44 -28.69
C ARG A 81 12.08 4.91 -27.69
N TYR A 82 11.70 4.68 -26.43
CA TYR A 82 12.66 4.24 -25.42
C TYR A 82 13.02 2.76 -25.56
N ASP A 83 12.12 1.93 -26.09
CA ASP A 83 12.39 0.52 -26.40
C ASP A 83 13.38 0.37 -27.56
N SER A 84 13.43 1.34 -28.50
CA SER A 84 14.38 1.31 -29.61
C SER A 84 15.82 1.67 -29.22
N TYR A 85 16.10 2.07 -27.97
CA TYR A 85 17.43 2.48 -27.55
C TYR A 85 18.35 1.27 -27.37
N SER A 86 19.58 1.37 -27.87
CA SER A 86 20.63 0.39 -27.57
C SER A 86 21.10 0.59 -26.12
N GLY A 87 20.56 -0.20 -25.19
CA GLY A 87 20.91 -0.15 -23.77
C GLY A 87 19.71 0.12 -22.87
N ASN A 88 19.94 0.74 -21.71
CA ASN A 88 18.92 0.91 -20.67
C ASN A 88 18.01 2.13 -20.97
N GLY A 89 17.16 2.01 -21.99
CA GLY A 89 16.19 3.04 -22.38
C GLY A 89 15.22 3.41 -21.25
N GLN A 90 14.93 2.48 -20.36
CA GLN A 90 14.11 2.68 -19.16
C GLN A 90 14.76 3.69 -18.20
N SER A 91 16.07 3.60 -17.99
CA SER A 91 16.80 4.59 -17.18
C SER A 91 16.74 5.97 -17.83
N GLN A 92 16.89 6.04 -19.17
CA GLN A 92 16.79 7.30 -19.90
C GLN A 92 15.39 7.92 -19.77
N LEU A 93 14.32 7.13 -19.89
CA LEU A 93 12.95 7.57 -19.63
C LEU A 93 12.80 8.20 -18.24
N LEU A 94 13.32 7.55 -17.19
CA LEU A 94 13.24 8.09 -15.82
C LEU A 94 14.03 9.41 -15.68
N GLN A 95 15.17 9.56 -16.36
CA GLN A 95 15.91 10.82 -16.35
C GLN A 95 15.17 11.94 -17.11
N ASP A 96 14.55 11.63 -18.25
CA ASP A 96 13.80 12.60 -19.03
C ASP A 96 12.56 13.10 -18.26
N ILE A 97 11.81 12.18 -17.63
CA ILE A 97 10.69 12.54 -16.73
C ILE A 97 11.16 13.43 -15.58
N LYS A 98 12.29 13.08 -14.95
CA LYS A 98 12.89 13.91 -13.89
C LYS A 98 13.20 15.32 -14.41
N ASN A 99 13.82 15.44 -15.59
CA ASN A 99 14.17 16.73 -16.17
C ASN A 99 12.93 17.59 -16.46
N ILE A 100 11.87 16.98 -17.00
CA ILE A 100 10.58 17.67 -17.22
C ILE A 100 9.99 18.18 -15.90
N LEU A 101 10.06 17.38 -14.83
CA LEU A 101 9.55 17.79 -13.52
C LEU A 101 10.37 18.91 -12.89
N LEU A 102 11.69 18.93 -13.09
CA LEU A 102 12.59 19.98 -12.60
C LEU A 102 12.29 21.35 -13.22
N GLU A 103 11.72 21.43 -14.42
CA GLU A 103 11.26 22.70 -15.00
C GLU A 103 10.19 23.40 -14.13
N LYS A 104 9.39 22.62 -13.37
CA LYS A 104 8.35 23.16 -12.47
C LYS A 104 8.79 23.19 -11.01
N TYR A 105 9.62 22.24 -10.60
CA TYR A 105 10.05 22.05 -9.22
C TYR A 105 11.59 22.06 -9.12
N PRO A 106 12.26 23.16 -9.50
CA PRO A 106 13.72 23.19 -9.65
C PRO A 106 14.47 22.93 -8.34
N ASP A 107 13.90 23.34 -7.20
CA ASP A 107 14.52 23.18 -5.87
C ASP A 107 14.10 21.89 -5.15
N THR A 108 13.33 21.02 -5.80
CA THR A 108 12.85 19.76 -5.20
C THR A 108 13.83 18.64 -5.50
N TYR A 109 14.28 17.94 -4.46
CA TYR A 109 15.12 16.76 -4.65
C TYR A 109 14.35 15.66 -5.41
N MET A 110 14.95 15.16 -6.48
CA MET A 110 14.37 14.10 -7.32
C MET A 110 15.39 13.04 -7.71
N ARG A 111 14.94 11.79 -7.71
CA ARG A 111 15.76 10.64 -8.12
C ARG A 111 14.93 9.66 -8.94
N GLY A 112 15.43 9.30 -10.12
CA GLY A 112 14.97 8.13 -10.85
C GLY A 112 15.72 6.90 -10.36
N ASP A 113 15.01 5.85 -9.93
CA ASP A 113 15.60 4.58 -9.50
C ASP A 113 14.59 3.43 -9.61
N GLY A 114 15.07 2.26 -10.02
CA GLY A 114 14.27 1.05 -10.19
C GLY A 114 13.14 1.23 -11.22
N GLN A 115 11.94 1.54 -10.73
CA GLN A 115 10.72 1.65 -11.55
C GLN A 115 10.08 3.04 -11.49
N VAL A 116 10.67 3.98 -10.73
CA VAL A 116 10.00 5.24 -10.35
C VAL A 116 10.91 6.45 -10.47
N VAL A 117 10.29 7.62 -10.68
CA VAL A 117 10.89 8.91 -10.32
C VAL A 117 10.30 9.36 -8.99
N MET A 118 11.12 9.38 -7.94
CA MET A 118 10.75 9.91 -6.63
C MET A 118 10.89 11.43 -6.63
N VAL A 119 9.80 12.12 -6.28
CA VAL A 119 9.74 13.56 -6.06
C VAL A 119 9.57 13.84 -4.57
N ASN A 120 10.62 14.33 -3.91
CA ASN A 120 10.69 14.49 -2.46
C ASN A 120 10.22 15.89 -2.04
N PHE A 121 8.91 16.08 -1.88
CA PHE A 121 8.39 17.28 -1.24
C PHE A 121 8.56 17.20 0.28
N VAL A 122 8.58 18.37 0.93
CA VAL A 122 8.77 18.48 2.39
C VAL A 122 7.83 17.58 3.21
N SER A 123 6.56 17.46 2.82
CA SER A 123 5.58 16.65 3.55
C SER A 123 5.27 15.29 2.94
N TYR A 124 5.65 15.03 1.68
CA TYR A 124 5.36 13.77 0.99
C TYR A 124 6.37 13.47 -0.10
N ASN A 125 6.68 12.19 -0.26
CA ASN A 125 7.22 11.68 -1.52
C ASN A 125 6.08 11.35 -2.47
N VAL A 126 6.23 11.75 -3.73
CA VAL A 126 5.42 11.23 -4.83
C VAL A 126 6.32 10.34 -5.68
N GLU A 127 5.99 9.06 -5.76
CA GLU A 127 6.65 8.10 -6.64
C GLU A 127 5.89 8.02 -7.95
N VAL A 128 6.49 8.56 -9.01
CA VAL A 128 5.93 8.59 -10.35
C VAL A 128 6.35 7.33 -11.09
N ILE A 129 5.38 6.52 -11.48
CA ILE A 129 5.56 5.31 -12.28
C ILE A 129 5.08 5.61 -13.70
N PRO A 130 5.96 5.81 -14.70
CA PRO A 130 5.49 5.89 -16.08
C PRO A 130 4.95 4.53 -16.51
N GLY A 131 3.73 4.53 -17.05
CA GLY A 131 3.03 3.32 -17.45
C GLY A 131 2.49 3.40 -18.87
N PHE A 132 2.69 2.33 -19.64
CA PHE A 132 2.22 2.20 -21.02
C PHE A 132 1.08 1.20 -21.06
N LEU A 133 -0.12 1.65 -21.43
CA LEU A 133 -1.33 0.82 -21.45
C LEU A 133 -1.23 -0.25 -22.54
N LEU A 134 -1.44 -1.51 -22.15
CA LEU A 134 -1.43 -2.67 -23.04
C LEU A 134 -2.85 -3.02 -23.50
N LYS A 135 -2.95 -3.79 -24.59
CA LYS A 135 -4.23 -4.24 -25.17
C LYS A 135 -5.08 -5.08 -24.20
N ASN A 136 -4.44 -5.79 -23.27
CA ASN A 136 -5.11 -6.59 -22.24
C ASN A 136 -5.59 -5.74 -21.03
N GLY A 137 -5.31 -4.43 -21.01
CA GLY A 137 -5.67 -3.53 -19.91
C GLY A 137 -4.62 -3.42 -18.79
N ASN A 138 -3.54 -4.18 -18.87
CA ASN A 138 -2.37 -4.06 -17.98
C ASN A 138 -1.44 -2.93 -18.45
N TYR A 139 -0.35 -2.73 -17.73
CA TYR A 139 0.64 -1.70 -18.05
C TYR A 139 2.04 -2.29 -18.12
N TYR A 140 2.86 -1.81 -19.07
CA TYR A 140 4.31 -1.88 -18.93
C TYR A 140 4.82 -0.71 -18.11
N ILE A 141 5.75 -1.00 -17.19
CA ILE A 141 6.49 -0.02 -16.40
C ILE A 141 8.00 -0.27 -16.59
N PRO A 142 8.85 0.76 -16.51
CA PRO A 142 10.29 0.57 -16.62
C PRO A 142 10.84 -0.20 -15.43
N ASP A 143 11.87 -1.00 -15.65
CA ASP A 143 12.73 -1.56 -14.61
C ASP A 143 14.19 -1.33 -15.02
N THR A 144 14.90 -0.45 -14.31
CA THR A 144 16.27 -0.07 -14.65
C THR A 144 17.33 -1.08 -14.23
N HIS A 145 16.96 -2.13 -13.48
CA HIS A 145 17.92 -3.13 -13.01
C HIS A 145 18.45 -4.01 -14.15
N SER A 146 19.63 -4.59 -13.94
CA SER A 146 20.20 -5.62 -14.82
C SER A 146 20.28 -5.26 -16.32
N GLY A 147 20.47 -3.98 -16.62
CA GLY A 147 20.58 -3.49 -18.01
C GLY A 147 19.29 -2.91 -18.59
N GLY A 148 18.18 -2.93 -17.86
CA GLY A 148 16.91 -2.37 -18.31
C GLY A 148 15.96 -3.43 -18.85
N SER A 149 14.69 -3.36 -18.44
CA SER A 149 13.60 -4.18 -19.00
C SER A 149 12.25 -3.52 -18.76
N TRP A 150 11.22 -3.97 -19.47
CA TRP A 150 9.84 -3.60 -19.22
C TRP A 150 9.15 -4.65 -18.38
N LYS A 151 8.54 -4.24 -17.27
CA LYS A 151 7.79 -5.12 -16.37
C LYS A 151 6.29 -4.92 -16.57
N GLU A 152 5.54 -6.01 -16.71
CA GLU A 152 4.08 -5.96 -16.72
C GLU A 152 3.51 -5.83 -15.30
N THR A 153 2.51 -4.98 -15.12
CA THR A 153 1.77 -4.82 -13.87
C THR A 153 0.28 -4.64 -14.11
N SER A 154 -0.54 -5.05 -13.14
CA SER A 154 -2.00 -4.90 -13.18
C SER A 154 -2.57 -4.25 -11.91
N PRO A 155 -2.33 -2.93 -11.70
CA PRO A 155 -2.83 -2.24 -10.52
C PRO A 155 -4.36 -2.30 -10.39
N LYS A 156 -5.07 -2.34 -11.53
CA LYS A 156 -6.53 -2.47 -11.56
C LYS A 156 -7.00 -3.82 -10.98
N SER A 157 -6.39 -4.93 -11.38
CA SER A 157 -6.73 -6.25 -10.82
C SER A 157 -6.40 -6.37 -9.33
N GLU A 158 -5.30 -5.75 -8.86
CA GLU A 158 -5.01 -5.66 -7.42
C GLU A 158 -6.12 -4.89 -6.66
N MET A 159 -6.52 -3.73 -7.19
CA MET A 159 -7.58 -2.90 -6.62
C MET A 159 -8.94 -3.61 -6.63
N GLU A 160 -9.29 -4.32 -7.70
CA GLU A 160 -10.52 -5.10 -7.81
C GLU A 160 -10.56 -6.27 -6.82
N ASN A 161 -9.44 -6.97 -6.64
CA ASN A 161 -9.33 -8.05 -5.66
C ASN A 161 -9.57 -7.54 -4.23
N LEU A 162 -8.97 -6.39 -3.88
CA LEU A 162 -9.21 -5.76 -2.57
C LEU A 162 -10.64 -5.24 -2.43
N THR A 163 -11.17 -4.56 -3.45
CA THR A 163 -12.53 -4.00 -3.44
C THR A 163 -13.57 -5.10 -3.27
N SER A 164 -13.43 -6.20 -4.01
CA SER A 164 -14.31 -7.37 -3.93
C SER A 164 -14.23 -8.03 -2.56
N SER A 165 -13.03 -8.21 -2.03
CA SER A 165 -12.81 -8.75 -0.68
C SER A 165 -13.41 -7.85 0.39
N ASN A 166 -13.23 -6.53 0.28
CA ASN A 166 -13.71 -5.54 1.23
C ASN A 166 -15.24 -5.44 1.24
N LYS A 167 -15.86 -5.48 0.06
CA LYS A 167 -17.33 -5.53 -0.07
C LYS A 167 -17.88 -6.81 0.58
N ARG A 168 -17.26 -7.96 0.31
CA ARG A 168 -17.66 -9.25 0.90
C ARG A 168 -17.54 -9.23 2.43
N SER A 169 -16.49 -8.61 2.97
CA SER A 169 -16.18 -8.60 4.41
C SER A 169 -16.75 -7.41 5.18
N ASN A 170 -17.75 -6.71 4.63
CA ASN A 170 -18.35 -5.53 5.27
C ASN A 170 -17.31 -4.47 5.73
N GLY A 171 -16.32 -4.22 4.86
CA GLY A 171 -15.24 -3.28 5.12
C GLY A 171 -14.07 -3.81 5.95
N ASN A 172 -14.13 -5.07 6.43
CA ASN A 172 -13.10 -5.59 7.35
C ASN A 172 -11.75 -5.85 6.67
N THR A 173 -11.72 -6.09 5.36
CA THR A 173 -10.46 -6.28 4.61
C THR A 173 -9.56 -5.06 4.73
N ILE A 174 -10.07 -3.87 4.43
CA ILE A 174 -9.29 -2.64 4.52
C ILE A 174 -8.92 -2.33 5.98
N LYS A 175 -9.84 -2.53 6.93
CA LYS A 175 -9.57 -2.29 8.36
C LYS A 175 -8.46 -3.21 8.89
N LEU A 176 -8.50 -4.50 8.56
CA LEU A 176 -7.45 -5.45 8.91
C LEU A 176 -6.10 -5.02 8.34
N ILE A 177 -6.04 -4.69 7.04
CA ILE A 177 -4.80 -4.23 6.39
C ILE A 177 -4.24 -3.00 7.11
N LYS A 178 -5.07 -2.01 7.44
CA LYS A 178 -4.65 -0.80 8.16
C LYS A 178 -4.10 -1.11 9.55
N MET A 179 -4.76 -1.98 10.31
CA MET A 179 -4.28 -2.38 11.64
C MET A 179 -2.94 -3.14 11.56
N ILE A 180 -2.80 -4.07 10.61
CA ILE A 180 -1.54 -4.82 10.43
C ILE A 180 -0.42 -3.92 9.89
N LYS A 181 -0.74 -2.92 9.04
CA LYS A 181 0.23 -1.89 8.66
C LYS A 181 0.71 -1.06 9.86
N ALA A 182 -0.18 -0.72 10.79
CA ALA A 182 0.21 0.00 12.00
C ALA A 182 1.19 -0.83 12.85
N TRP A 183 0.94 -2.14 13.02
CA TRP A 183 1.91 -3.05 13.63
C TRP A 183 3.23 -3.12 12.85
N LYS A 184 3.17 -3.25 11.52
CA LYS A 184 4.35 -3.27 10.63
C LYS A 184 5.24 -2.05 10.87
N TYR A 185 4.66 -0.84 10.87
CA TYR A 185 5.44 0.39 11.01
C TYR A 185 5.94 0.59 12.43
N TYR A 186 5.12 0.34 13.44
CA TYR A 186 5.51 0.49 14.85
C TYR A 186 6.71 -0.40 15.20
N TRP A 187 6.75 -1.63 14.70
CA TRP A 187 7.83 -2.58 14.97
C TRP A 187 8.88 -2.66 13.86
N ASN A 188 8.82 -1.82 12.82
CA ASN A 188 9.66 -1.91 11.62
C ASN A 188 9.77 -3.36 11.09
N VAL A 189 8.63 -3.99 10.84
CA VAL A 189 8.55 -5.39 10.42
C VAL A 189 8.95 -5.52 8.94
N PRO A 190 9.93 -6.38 8.61
CA PRO A 190 10.34 -6.62 7.22
C PRO A 190 9.34 -7.54 6.50
N ILE A 191 8.14 -7.00 6.24
CA ILE A 191 7.11 -7.64 5.43
C ILE A 191 6.58 -6.64 4.40
N LYS A 192 6.54 -7.05 3.13
CA LYS A 192 6.03 -6.19 2.05
C LYS A 192 4.54 -5.91 2.27
N SER A 193 4.11 -4.67 2.01
CA SER A 193 2.69 -4.31 2.20
C SER A 193 1.75 -5.08 1.28
N LEU A 194 2.20 -5.42 0.06
CA LEU A 194 1.46 -6.32 -0.84
C LEU A 194 1.25 -7.72 -0.22
N VAL A 195 2.21 -8.23 0.55
CA VAL A 195 2.04 -9.52 1.26
C VAL A 195 0.95 -9.39 2.32
N ILE A 196 0.95 -8.33 3.13
CA ILE A 196 -0.13 -8.07 4.11
C ILE A 196 -1.49 -8.04 3.40
N GLU A 197 -1.59 -7.34 2.28
CA GLU A 197 -2.84 -7.21 1.50
C GLU A 197 -3.35 -8.55 0.98
N LEU A 198 -2.49 -9.35 0.35
CA LEU A 198 -2.85 -10.68 -0.16
C LEU A 198 -3.20 -11.65 0.98
N ARG A 199 -2.43 -11.62 2.08
CA ARG A 199 -2.74 -12.44 3.27
C ARG A 199 -4.08 -12.06 3.89
N ALA A 200 -4.38 -10.77 4.02
CA ALA A 200 -5.66 -10.31 4.57
C ALA A 200 -6.86 -10.76 3.71
N VAL A 201 -6.75 -10.67 2.37
CA VAL A 201 -7.78 -11.17 1.45
C VAL A 201 -7.97 -12.69 1.60
N ASN A 202 -6.88 -13.45 1.64
CA ASN A 202 -6.92 -14.90 1.75
C ASN A 202 -7.45 -15.39 3.10
N PHE A 203 -7.05 -14.75 4.19
CA PHE A 203 -7.51 -15.01 5.55
C PHE A 203 -9.03 -14.77 5.67
N LEU A 204 -9.50 -13.57 5.29
CA LEU A 204 -10.92 -13.22 5.42
C LEU A 204 -11.84 -14.00 4.48
N ARG A 205 -11.31 -14.68 3.45
CA ARG A 205 -12.09 -15.61 2.65
C ARG A 205 -12.50 -16.87 3.43
N LYS A 206 -11.72 -17.26 4.44
CA LYS A 206 -11.92 -18.50 5.22
C LYS A 206 -12.35 -18.23 6.67
N TRP A 207 -12.07 -17.04 7.20
CA TRP A 207 -12.29 -16.72 8.61
C TRP A 207 -13.79 -16.62 8.94
N LYS A 208 -14.23 -17.32 9.99
CA LYS A 208 -15.65 -17.50 10.35
C LYS A 208 -16.44 -16.20 10.54
N TYR A 209 -15.79 -15.14 11.03
CA TYR A 209 -16.43 -13.88 11.41
C TYR A 209 -16.11 -12.72 10.43
N TYR A 210 -15.76 -13.05 9.18
CA TYR A 210 -15.25 -12.09 8.19
C TYR A 210 -16.12 -10.85 7.93
N ASP A 211 -17.44 -10.98 8.06
CA ASP A 211 -18.44 -9.92 7.83
C ASP A 211 -18.95 -9.27 9.12
N LYS A 212 -18.47 -9.72 10.28
CA LYS A 212 -18.99 -9.29 11.59
C LYS A 212 -18.44 -7.94 12.01
N SER A 213 -19.15 -7.34 12.97
CA SER A 213 -18.85 -6.01 13.48
C SER A 213 -17.52 -5.96 14.25
N SER A 214 -17.13 -4.76 14.68
CA SER A 214 -15.90 -4.51 15.45
C SER A 214 -15.84 -5.23 16.80
N THR A 215 -16.92 -5.85 17.27
CA THR A 215 -16.91 -6.72 18.45
C THR A 215 -16.00 -7.94 18.32
N TYR A 216 -15.59 -8.30 17.09
CA TYR A 216 -14.71 -9.45 16.81
C TYR A 216 -13.29 -9.05 16.38
N TYR A 217 -12.91 -7.77 16.49
CA TYR A 217 -11.60 -7.31 15.96
C TYR A 217 -10.41 -7.82 16.77
N ASP A 218 -10.58 -8.05 18.06
CA ASP A 218 -9.62 -8.75 18.92
C ASP A 218 -9.32 -10.16 18.36
N TRP A 219 -10.36 -10.93 18.03
CA TRP A 219 -10.24 -12.27 17.45
C TRP A 219 -9.70 -12.20 16.02
N MET A 220 -10.11 -11.21 15.23
CA MET A 220 -9.63 -11.02 13.86
C MET A 220 -8.11 -10.86 13.82
N ILE A 221 -7.57 -10.00 14.67
CA ILE A 221 -6.12 -9.74 14.73
C ILE A 221 -5.37 -10.96 15.26
N ARG A 222 -5.85 -11.56 16.36
CA ARG A 222 -5.26 -12.79 16.92
C ARG A 222 -5.19 -13.91 15.87
N ASP A 223 -6.31 -14.19 15.23
CA ASP A 223 -6.43 -15.29 14.27
C ASP A 223 -5.66 -14.99 12.98
N PHE A 224 -5.58 -13.72 12.56
CA PHE A 224 -4.74 -13.31 11.44
C PHE A 224 -3.25 -13.58 11.74
N PHE A 225 -2.73 -13.22 12.92
CA PHE A 225 -1.34 -13.51 13.24
C PHE A 225 -1.06 -15.02 13.32
N ARG A 226 -2.02 -15.80 13.84
CA ARG A 226 -1.91 -17.26 13.87
C ARG A 226 -1.80 -17.82 12.46
N GLU A 227 -2.70 -17.40 11.58
CA GLU A 227 -2.74 -17.85 10.19
C GLU A 227 -1.50 -17.39 9.42
N LEU A 228 -1.08 -16.14 9.59
CA LEU A 228 0.10 -15.59 8.93
C LEU A 228 1.34 -16.48 9.16
N LEU A 229 1.54 -16.97 10.39
CA LEU A 229 2.67 -17.83 10.77
C LEU A 229 2.67 -19.21 10.10
N GLU A 230 1.55 -19.65 9.51
CA GLU A 230 1.46 -20.89 8.73
C GLU A 230 2.05 -20.73 7.31
N TYR A 231 2.22 -19.50 6.83
CA TYR A 231 2.67 -19.18 5.47
C TYR A 231 4.08 -18.58 5.41
N VAL A 232 4.92 -18.89 6.40
CA VAL A 232 6.34 -18.53 6.38
C VAL A 232 7.00 -19.18 5.15
N ASN A 233 7.77 -18.41 4.38
CA ASN A 233 8.43 -18.84 3.14
C ASN A 233 7.48 -19.31 2.01
N ASP A 234 6.17 -19.10 2.13
CA ASP A 234 5.23 -19.39 1.04
C ASP A 234 5.20 -18.24 0.01
N SER A 235 4.36 -18.35 -1.01
CA SER A 235 4.19 -17.40 -2.08
C SER A 235 2.73 -17.32 -2.54
N CYS A 236 2.39 -16.27 -3.28
CA CYS A 236 1.07 -16.17 -3.91
C CYS A 236 1.15 -15.43 -5.24
N LYS A 237 0.25 -15.81 -6.16
CA LYS A 237 0.09 -15.10 -7.43
C LYS A 237 -0.38 -13.67 -7.18
N ILE A 238 0.20 -12.73 -7.91
CA ILE A 238 -0.26 -11.34 -7.94
C ILE A 238 -1.50 -11.28 -8.87
N PRO A 239 -2.63 -10.69 -8.43
CA PRO A 239 -3.80 -10.56 -9.28
C PRO A 239 -3.50 -9.86 -10.60
N GLY A 240 -3.94 -10.45 -11.72
CA GLY A 240 -3.87 -9.83 -13.06
C GLY A 240 -2.58 -10.08 -13.85
N ILE A 241 -1.56 -10.70 -13.27
CA ILE A 241 -0.30 -11.06 -13.95
C ILE A 241 0.17 -12.47 -13.54
N ASP A 242 1.03 -13.11 -14.36
CA ASP A 242 1.62 -14.42 -14.04
C ASP A 242 2.92 -14.31 -13.23
N GLU A 243 2.92 -13.44 -12.23
CA GLU A 243 4.01 -13.29 -11.26
C GLU A 243 3.57 -13.79 -9.88
N LYS A 244 4.51 -14.33 -9.11
CA LYS A 244 4.30 -14.66 -7.70
C LYS A 244 5.15 -13.76 -6.81
N ILE A 245 4.57 -13.31 -5.71
CA ILE A 245 5.31 -12.66 -4.62
C ILE A 245 5.66 -13.68 -3.54
N SER A 246 6.94 -13.72 -3.16
CA SER A 246 7.41 -14.48 -1.99
C SER A 246 7.06 -13.73 -0.71
N TYR A 247 6.59 -14.47 0.30
CA TYR A 247 6.28 -13.93 1.62
C TYR A 247 7.53 -13.79 2.51
N GLY A 248 8.56 -14.60 2.27
CA GLY A 248 9.77 -14.65 3.09
C GLY A 248 9.51 -15.07 4.55
N GLU A 249 10.51 -14.89 5.41
CA GLU A 249 10.45 -15.30 6.81
C GLU A 249 10.92 -14.25 7.83
N GLU A 250 11.51 -13.14 7.39
CA GLU A 250 12.14 -12.14 8.27
C GLU A 250 11.15 -11.53 9.30
N TRP A 251 9.85 -11.56 9.00
CA TRP A 251 8.77 -11.08 9.87
C TRP A 251 8.31 -12.08 10.93
N LYS A 252 8.71 -13.36 10.83
CA LYS A 252 8.17 -14.49 11.62
C LYS A 252 8.28 -14.26 13.13
N SER A 253 9.45 -13.84 13.60
CA SER A 253 9.70 -13.64 15.04
C SER A 253 8.76 -12.56 15.62
N LYS A 254 8.64 -11.42 14.93
CA LYS A 254 7.75 -10.32 15.33
C LYS A 254 6.27 -10.74 15.28
N ALA A 255 5.87 -11.53 14.28
CA ALA A 255 4.50 -12.03 14.19
C ALA A 255 4.17 -13.02 15.32
N ARG A 256 5.13 -13.88 15.72
CA ARG A 256 4.97 -14.76 16.88
C ARG A 256 4.78 -13.97 18.18
N SER A 257 5.58 -12.92 18.38
CA SER A 257 5.40 -12.02 19.53
C SER A 257 4.02 -11.37 19.51
N ALA A 258 3.58 -10.86 18.36
CA ALA A 258 2.26 -10.23 18.23
C ALA A 258 1.11 -11.20 18.49
N LEU A 259 1.21 -12.45 18.02
CA LEU A 259 0.24 -13.51 18.33
C LEU A 259 0.12 -13.74 19.84
N ASN A 260 1.25 -13.95 20.53
CA ASN A 260 1.26 -14.20 21.97
C ASN A 260 0.65 -13.03 22.76
N ARG A 261 0.83 -11.80 22.30
CA ARG A 261 0.22 -10.59 22.88
C ARG A 261 -1.28 -10.54 22.61
N ALA A 262 -1.70 -10.84 21.39
CA ALA A 262 -3.11 -10.86 21.00
C ALA A 262 -3.89 -11.96 21.75
N GLU A 263 -3.29 -13.14 21.97
CA GLU A 263 -3.89 -14.22 22.75
C GLU A 263 -4.13 -13.79 24.21
N LYS A 264 -3.10 -13.23 24.87
CA LYS A 264 -3.24 -12.67 26.22
C LYS A 264 -4.26 -11.54 26.29
N ALA A 265 -4.27 -10.65 25.31
CA ALA A 265 -5.26 -9.58 25.25
C ALA A 265 -6.68 -10.16 25.22
N CYS A 266 -6.96 -11.12 24.34
CA CYS A 266 -8.27 -11.79 24.28
C CYS A 266 -8.63 -12.53 25.58
N GLU A 267 -7.66 -13.10 26.30
CA GLU A 267 -7.89 -13.71 27.63
C GLU A 267 -8.29 -12.67 28.68
N PHE A 268 -7.73 -11.46 28.63
CA PHE A 268 -8.12 -10.38 29.51
C PHE A 268 -9.49 -9.80 29.13
N GLU A 269 -9.78 -9.66 27.83
CA GLU A 269 -11.10 -9.25 27.34
C GLU A 269 -12.22 -10.18 27.83
N SER A 270 -11.99 -11.50 27.82
CA SER A 270 -12.98 -12.48 28.28
C SER A 270 -13.21 -12.49 29.80
N LYS A 271 -12.27 -11.93 30.56
CA LYS A 271 -12.35 -11.73 32.03
C LYS A 271 -12.80 -10.32 32.40
N GLU A 272 -13.16 -9.49 31.42
CA GLU A 272 -13.51 -8.08 31.60
C GLU A 272 -12.39 -7.22 32.21
N ASP A 273 -11.13 -7.69 32.14
CA ASP A 273 -9.94 -6.91 32.53
C ASP A 273 -9.47 -6.05 31.34
N TYR A 274 -10.26 -5.03 31.03
CA TYR A 274 -10.02 -4.18 29.87
C TYR A 274 -8.73 -3.37 29.94
N ILE A 275 -8.24 -3.09 31.15
CA ILE A 275 -6.98 -2.36 31.34
C ILE A 275 -5.82 -3.25 30.88
N SER A 276 -5.72 -4.47 31.41
CA SER A 276 -4.67 -5.42 31.01
C SER A 276 -4.77 -5.78 29.53
N ALA A 277 -5.99 -5.95 29.00
CA ALA A 277 -6.21 -6.19 27.58
C ALA A 277 -5.64 -5.03 26.72
N THR A 278 -5.96 -3.79 27.09
CA THR A 278 -5.45 -2.59 26.41
C THR A 278 -3.92 -2.52 26.46
N GLN A 279 -3.30 -2.84 27.60
CA GLN A 279 -1.84 -2.86 27.72
C GLN A 279 -1.19 -3.91 26.80
N GLU A 280 -1.82 -5.06 26.58
CA GLU A 280 -1.33 -6.04 25.61
C GLU A 280 -1.53 -5.58 24.16
N TRP A 281 -2.65 -4.93 23.82
CA TRP A 281 -2.87 -4.33 22.50
C TRP A 281 -1.89 -3.19 22.19
N LYS A 282 -1.57 -2.34 23.16
CA LYS A 282 -0.55 -1.30 23.05
C LYS A 282 0.83 -1.86 22.72
N LYS A 283 1.16 -3.07 23.20
CA LYS A 283 2.42 -3.74 22.82
C LYS A 283 2.45 -4.14 21.34
N ILE A 284 1.30 -4.23 20.66
CA ILE A 284 1.23 -4.53 19.23
C ILE A 284 1.22 -3.24 18.40
N PHE A 285 0.38 -2.27 18.79
CA PHE A 285 0.05 -1.11 17.96
C PHE A 285 0.67 0.22 18.45
N GLY A 286 1.37 0.20 19.58
CA GLY A 286 1.94 1.39 20.21
C GLY A 286 0.88 2.28 20.85
N ASP A 287 1.26 3.53 21.10
CA ASP A 287 0.42 4.50 21.82
C ASP A 287 -0.82 4.95 21.06
N ARG A 288 -0.95 4.60 19.79
CA ARG A 288 -2.15 4.92 18.99
C ARG A 288 -3.36 4.08 19.37
N PHE A 289 -3.14 2.96 20.06
CA PHE A 289 -4.18 2.15 20.66
C PHE A 289 -4.42 2.64 22.09
N GLU A 290 -5.43 3.48 22.25
CA GLU A 290 -5.75 4.15 23.50
C GLU A 290 -6.85 3.40 24.27
N TYR A 291 -7.00 3.74 25.55
CA TYR A 291 -8.07 3.22 26.41
C TYR A 291 -9.41 3.91 26.13
#